data_AF-A0A960BEB5-F1
#
_entry.id   AF-A0A960BEB5-F1
#
_cell.length_a   1.000
_cell.length_b   1.000
_cell.length_c   1.000
_cell.angle_alpha   90.00
_cell.angle_beta   90.00
_cell.angle_gamma   90.00
#
_symmetry.space_group_name_H-M   'P 1'
#
loop_
_entity.id
_entity.type
_entity.pdbx_description
1 polymer ?
#
loop_
_entity_poly.entity_id
_entity_poly.type
_entity_poly.pdbx_seq_one_letter_code
_entity_poly.pdbx_strand_id
1 'polypeptide(L)' 'TSTGSGLGLTISRAIVEAHHGTLTADSDGPGEGARFTITIPAPARPYPS' A
#
# COMPACT_ATOMS: atom_id res chain seq x y z
N THR A 1 11.68 -18.11 -8.12
CA THR A 1 11.58 -16.75 -7.54
C THR A 1 10.13 -16.31 -7.69
N SER A 2 9.52 -15.78 -6.62
CA SER A 2 8.06 -15.70 -6.40
C SER A 2 7.28 -14.98 -7.50
N THR A 3 6.38 -15.71 -8.18
CA THR A 3 5.44 -15.21 -9.19
C THR A 3 4.10 -14.75 -8.57
N GLY A 4 4.12 -14.28 -7.31
CA GLY A 4 2.91 -13.85 -6.59
C GLY A 4 2.62 -12.35 -6.67
N SER A 5 3.63 -11.50 -6.88
CA SER A 5 3.46 -10.04 -6.88
C SER A 5 3.05 -9.45 -8.22
N GLY A 6 3.20 -10.19 -9.34
CA GLY A 6 3.19 -9.64 -10.70
C GLY A 6 1.94 -8.85 -11.09
N LEU A 7 0.76 -9.23 -10.57
CA LEU A 7 -0.50 -8.53 -10.85
C LEU A 7 -1.13 -7.93 -9.59
N GLY A 8 -1.19 -8.67 -8.48
CA GLY A 8 -1.90 -8.21 -7.29
C GLY A 8 -1.31 -6.92 -6.70
N LEU A 9 0.01 -6.84 -6.60
CA LEU A 9 0.69 -5.65 -6.05
C LEU A 9 0.61 -4.47 -7.02
N THR A 10 0.70 -4.75 -8.31
CA THR A 10 0.56 -3.73 -9.38
C THR A 10 -0.84 -3.12 -9.37
N ILE A 11 -1.89 -3.94 -9.28
CA ILE A 11 -3.28 -3.47 -9.18
C ILE A 11 -3.49 -2.67 -7.88
N SER A 12 -2.99 -3.20 -6.76
CA SER A 12 -3.10 -2.52 -5.46
C SER A 12 -2.42 -1.14 -5.47
N ARG A 13 -1.22 -1.04 -6.07
CA ARG A 13 -0.50 0.22 -6.25
C ARG A 13 -1.31 1.20 -7.09
N ALA A 14 -1.86 0.76 -8.23
CA ALA A 14 -2.68 1.61 -9.10
C ALA A 14 -3.93 2.15 -8.39
N ILE A 15 -4.60 1.31 -7.58
CA ILE A 15 -5.75 1.74 -6.76
C ILE A 15 -5.32 2.80 -5.74
N VAL A 16 -4.23 2.57 -5.03
CA VAL A 16 -3.73 3.51 -4.01
C VAL A 16 -3.31 4.84 -4.63
N GLU A 17 -2.61 4.82 -5.76
CA GLU A 17 -2.21 6.02 -6.50
C GLU A 17 -3.43 6.81 -7.01
N ALA A 18 -4.48 6.12 -7.49
CA ALA A 18 -5.74 6.75 -7.88
C ALA A 18 -6.45 7.46 -6.71
N HIS A 19 -6.17 7.06 -5.47
CA HIS A 19 -6.65 7.73 -4.26
C HIS A 19 -5.65 8.76 -3.71
N HIS A 20 -4.65 9.16 -4.51
CA HIS A 20 -3.58 10.08 -4.10
C HIS A 20 -2.75 9.59 -2.91
N GLY A 21 -2.70 8.27 -2.73
CA GLY A 21 -1.96 7.62 -1.67
C GLY A 21 -0.61 7.04 -2.10
N THR A 22 0.04 6.34 -1.16
CA THR A 22 1.29 5.61 -1.39
C THR A 22 1.23 4.19 -0.84
N LEU A 23 1.94 3.26 -1.49
CA LEU A 23 2.07 1.86 -1.08
C LEU A 23 3.55 1.45 -1.03
N THR A 24 4.01 0.99 0.14
CA THR A 24 5.34 0.38 0.35
C THR A 24 5.21 -1.10 0.72
N ALA A 25 6.27 -1.85 0.44
CA ALA A 25 6.39 -3.27 0.76
C ALA A 25 7.80 -3.53 1.29
N ASP A 26 7.87 -4.09 2.49
CA ASP A 26 9.11 -4.32 3.24
C ASP A 26 9.15 -5.79 3.71
N SER A 27 10.33 -6.40 3.72
CA SER A 27 10.55 -7.78 4.18
C SER A 27 11.99 -7.92 4.64
N ASP A 28 12.20 -8.60 5.78
CA ASP A 28 13.55 -8.86 6.32
C ASP A 28 14.26 -10.03 5.62
N GLY A 29 13.58 -10.70 4.69
CA GLY A 29 14.15 -11.78 3.87
C GLY A 29 13.24 -13.00 3.75
N PRO A 30 13.71 -14.05 3.05
CA PRO A 30 12.94 -15.28 2.87
C PRO A 30 12.57 -15.93 4.20
N GLY A 31 11.28 -16.23 4.40
CA GLY A 31 10.78 -16.86 5.62
C GLY A 31 10.30 -15.89 6.70
N GLU A 32 10.65 -14.61 6.62
CA GLU A 32 10.30 -13.58 7.62
C GLU A 32 8.95 -12.89 7.35
N GLY A 33 8.23 -13.33 6.31
CA GLY A 33 7.01 -12.68 5.86
C GLY A 33 7.27 -11.33 5.19
N ALA A 34 6.20 -10.54 5.03
CA ALA A 34 6.26 -9.22 4.41
C ALA A 34 5.26 -8.28 5.07
N ARG A 35 5.62 -7.01 5.16
CA ARG A 35 4.75 -5.92 5.61
C ARG A 35 4.44 -4.99 4.45
N PHE A 36 3.17 -4.68 4.28
CA PHE A 36 2.70 -3.70 3.30
C PHE A 36 2.11 -2.51 4.05
N THR A 37 2.52 -1.30 3.68
CA THR A 37 2.02 -0.07 4.30
C THR A 37 1.34 0.78 3.24
N ILE A 38 0.11 1.20 3.53
CA ILE A 38 -0.70 2.06 2.66
C ILE A 38 -0.97 3.37 3.40
N THR A 39 -0.75 4.50 2.73
CA THR A 39 -1.13 5.83 3.22
C THR A 39 -2.08 6.47 2.23
N ILE A 40 -3.25 6.92 2.70
CA ILE A 40 -4.24 7.66 1.90
C ILE A 40 -4.47 9.02 2.58
N PRO A 41 -4.61 10.12 1.83
CA PRO A 41 -5.03 11.40 2.40
C PRO A 41 -6.37 11.25 3.15
N ALA A 42 -6.38 11.63 4.43
CA ALA A 42 -7.62 11.70 5.18
C ALA A 42 -8.43 12.92 4.71
N PRO A 43 -9.77 12.84 4.67
CA PRO A 43 -10.58 14.03 4.45
C PRO A 43 -10.28 15.06 5.54
N ALA A 44 -10.27 16.34 5.18
CA ALA A 44 -10.16 17.41 6.16
C ALA A 44 -11.28 17.21 7.19
N ARG A 45 -10.91 16.94 8.45
CA ARG A 45 -11.88 16.85 9.53
C ARG A 45 -12.47 18.25 9.70
N PRO A 46 -13.78 18.47 9.46
CA PRO A 46 -14.38 19.73 9.84
C PRO A 46 -14.22 19.84 11.36
N TYR A 47 -13.60 20.93 11.81
CA TYR A 47 -13.51 21.23 13.24
C TYR A 47 -14.95 21.39 13.77
N PRO A 48 -15.34 20.70 14.86
CA PRO A 48 -16.62 20.97 15.49
C PRO A 48 -16.56 22.39 16.06
N SER A 49 -17.42 23.28 15.53
CA SER A 49 -17.66 24.60 16.10
C SER A 49 -18.14 24.51 17.54
#